data_AF-W7ANY2-F1
#
_entry.id   AF-W7ANY2-F1
#
_cell.length_a   1.000
_cell.length_b   1.000
_cell.length_c   1.000
_cell.angle_alpha   90.00
_cell.angle_beta   90.00
_cell.angle_gamma   90.00
#
_symmetry.space_group_name_H-M   'P 1'
#
loop_
_entity.id
_entity.type
_entity.pdbx_description
1 polymer ?
#
loop_
_entity_poly.entity_id
_entity_poly.type
_entity_poly.pdbx_seq_one_letter_code
_entity_poly.pdbx_strand_id
1 'polypeptide(L)'
;MSTSAPSSNVFAILVNYNQQEIPNAVLEDVIPEQTELIDPIKYISASGSATPSQHIRIAEVTERDDAGLPIAWKYVTSEFIDKISTSSSGFKINFGTISPNKSYVVMYAQQVDINATAADFGVKYNQAILKSNGTTLRTATEPLALDTLSYESIGLIKRVNQETISTTGGSFIYSLNLSSKVGTIPAGTEIVDPLPDYTSFSNTVEPLSDYFSNGTYDSTTNTVKYTLLKDLTEGEQKKIQFKVNYHNSAAKEGYKITNKAYINYAGTKIYSNDATTTVKGTAVLKKSDDLTHKPLANALFNVVNAEGKVVKEKLRSDANGQVNTGLLEPGKYSFVEVAAPDGYILDATPIPFTVRPSEENTLQLEKSNVEGVQISGSKTWLDNQDAAQKRPSSITIELYQNSKKVQSKKVSESDNWKYTFTLPKYDSEGNEYKYTLKEAPVEGYQTIQTGNDFTNVYKPVENQIAVPIKIDPSNTVPANPTVIDPIPPKMSDPKTETKKLLPRTGDTYQSDLLLIFTGFIIFIGTFIFIRRNNRRTEK
;
A
#
# COMPACT_ATOMS: atom_id res chain seq x y z
N MET A 1 32.82 27.63 -1.25
CA MET A 1 33.80 28.00 -2.30
C MET A 1 34.62 29.16 -1.80
N SER A 2 35.94 29.04 -1.79
CA SER A 2 36.87 30.11 -1.42
C SER A 2 37.07 31.07 -2.60
N THR A 3 36.77 32.35 -2.41
CA THR A 3 37.09 33.41 -3.39
C THR A 3 38.54 33.88 -3.26
N SER A 4 39.12 33.79 -2.06
CA SER A 4 40.50 34.22 -1.79
C SER A 4 41.55 33.18 -2.16
N ALA A 5 41.16 31.91 -2.34
CA ALA A 5 42.05 30.81 -2.73
C ALA A 5 41.35 29.87 -3.74
N PRO A 6 41.02 30.34 -4.96
CA PRO A 6 40.17 29.60 -5.89
C PRO A 6 40.75 28.25 -6.32
N SER A 7 42.08 28.12 -6.42
CA SER A 7 42.74 26.85 -6.74
C SER A 7 42.53 25.75 -5.69
N SER A 8 42.08 26.10 -4.48
CA SER A 8 41.71 25.15 -3.41
C SER A 8 40.28 24.62 -3.50
N ASN A 9 39.45 25.18 -4.39
CA ASN A 9 38.11 24.67 -4.69
C ASN A 9 38.20 23.46 -5.63
N VAL A 10 38.86 22.41 -5.17
CA VAL A 10 39.17 21.24 -5.99
C VAL A 10 37.99 20.28 -6.03
N PHE A 11 37.68 19.82 -7.23
CA PHE A 11 36.79 18.70 -7.51
C PHE A 11 37.63 17.49 -7.90
N ALA A 12 37.22 16.32 -7.41
CA ALA A 12 37.87 15.05 -7.72
C ALA A 12 36.82 14.03 -8.18
N ILE A 13 36.88 13.65 -9.45
CA ILE A 13 35.96 12.68 -10.05
C ILE A 13 36.65 11.32 -10.12
N LEU A 14 36.05 10.33 -9.46
CA LEU A 14 36.53 8.95 -9.47
C LEU A 14 35.95 8.20 -10.68
N VAL A 15 36.82 7.68 -11.54
CA VAL A 15 36.44 6.97 -12.76
C VAL A 15 36.85 5.50 -12.65
N ASN A 16 35.87 4.60 -12.84
CA ASN A 16 36.03 3.14 -12.84
C ASN A 16 36.61 2.53 -11.54
N TYR A 17 36.23 3.05 -10.37
CA TYR A 17 36.68 2.49 -9.09
C TYR A 17 36.01 1.16 -8.73
N ASN A 18 34.92 0.81 -9.42
CA ASN A 18 34.24 -0.49 -9.37
C ASN A 18 34.87 -1.54 -10.30
N GLN A 19 35.97 -1.20 -10.98
CA GLN A 19 36.80 -2.13 -11.75
C GLN A 19 36.02 -2.91 -12.80
N GLN A 20 35.25 -2.20 -13.63
CA GLN A 20 34.49 -2.78 -14.74
C GLN A 20 35.15 -2.45 -16.07
N GLU A 21 34.80 -3.20 -17.12
CA GLU A 21 35.12 -2.78 -18.48
C GLU A 21 34.11 -1.70 -18.91
N ILE A 22 34.62 -0.55 -19.36
CA ILE A 22 33.78 0.56 -19.82
C ILE A 22 34.17 0.90 -21.27
N PRO A 23 33.44 0.40 -22.28
CA PRO A 23 33.73 0.70 -23.68
C PRO A 23 33.36 2.14 -24.02
N ASN A 24 34.20 2.79 -24.83
CA ASN A 24 34.02 4.17 -25.29
C ASN A 24 33.61 5.14 -24.16
N ALA A 25 34.35 5.07 -23.06
CA ALA A 25 34.12 5.85 -21.86
C ALA A 25 34.41 7.33 -22.11
N VAL A 26 33.44 8.17 -21.73
CA VAL A 26 33.51 9.61 -21.89
C VAL A 26 33.04 10.25 -20.59
N LEU A 27 33.90 11.08 -19.99
CA LEU A 27 33.53 11.92 -18.86
C LEU A 27 33.19 13.32 -19.37
N GLU A 28 32.02 13.82 -19.01
CA GLU A 28 31.61 15.21 -19.23
C GLU A 28 31.36 15.85 -17.86
N ASP A 29 31.86 17.06 -17.64
CA ASP A 29 31.55 17.84 -16.45
C ASP A 29 31.01 19.20 -16.88
N VAL A 30 29.85 19.57 -16.33
CA VAL A 30 29.16 20.83 -16.56
C VAL A 30 29.36 21.69 -15.32
N ILE A 31 30.20 22.72 -15.46
CA ILE A 31 30.44 23.69 -14.39
C ILE A 31 29.36 24.78 -14.45
N PRO A 32 28.97 25.37 -13.31
CA PRO A 32 27.91 26.35 -13.30
C PRO A 32 28.35 27.72 -13.84
N GLU A 33 27.38 28.53 -14.28
CA GLU A 33 27.62 29.93 -14.65
C GLU A 33 28.29 30.72 -13.51
N GLN A 34 29.01 31.79 -13.84
CA GLN A 34 29.81 32.59 -12.90
C GLN A 34 30.96 31.79 -12.25
N THR A 35 31.32 30.65 -12.83
CA THR A 35 32.54 29.92 -12.51
C THR A 35 33.40 29.70 -13.74
N GLU A 36 34.70 29.59 -13.53
CA GLU A 36 35.68 29.29 -14.56
C GLU A 36 36.64 28.21 -14.07
N LEU A 37 37.12 27.37 -15.00
CA LEU A 37 38.15 26.39 -14.69
C LEU A 37 39.48 27.09 -14.37
N ILE A 38 40.13 26.65 -13.29
CA ILE A 38 41.48 27.08 -12.94
C ILE A 38 42.32 25.86 -12.55
N ASP A 39 43.64 26.01 -12.65
CA ASP A 39 44.57 24.96 -12.23
C ASP A 39 44.35 24.59 -10.75
N PRO A 40 44.08 23.30 -10.46
CA PRO A 40 43.89 22.85 -9.09
C PRO A 40 45.22 22.81 -8.33
N ILE A 41 45.16 23.08 -7.03
CA ILE A 41 46.25 22.68 -6.13
C ILE A 41 46.53 21.18 -6.26
N LYS A 42 47.71 20.75 -5.81
CA LYS A 42 48.01 19.32 -5.73
C LYS A 42 47.14 18.69 -4.64
N TYR A 43 46.07 18.02 -5.08
CA TYR A 43 45.05 17.47 -4.20
C TYR A 43 45.42 16.08 -3.68
N ILE A 44 45.96 15.22 -4.55
CA ILE A 44 46.46 13.90 -4.16
C ILE A 44 47.99 13.83 -4.27
N SER A 45 48.58 13.01 -3.40
CA SER A 45 49.98 12.59 -3.56
C SER A 45 50.05 11.54 -4.66
N ALA A 46 50.77 11.83 -5.74
CA ALA A 46 50.98 10.92 -6.86
C ALA A 46 52.36 11.15 -7.47
N SER A 47 52.95 10.08 -8.00
CA SER A 47 54.20 10.15 -8.76
C SER A 47 54.00 10.77 -10.14
N GLY A 48 55.08 11.14 -10.83
CA GLY A 48 55.02 11.71 -12.19
C GLY A 48 54.76 13.22 -12.23
N SER A 49 54.52 13.74 -13.44
CA SER A 49 54.34 15.18 -13.67
C SER A 49 52.98 15.66 -13.20
N ALA A 50 52.97 16.58 -12.24
CA ALA A 50 51.74 17.18 -11.69
C ALA A 50 51.22 18.37 -12.52
N THR A 51 51.77 18.63 -13.71
CA THR A 51 51.34 19.74 -14.57
C THR A 51 49.93 19.46 -15.13
N PRO A 52 48.93 20.33 -14.87
CA PRO A 52 47.62 20.23 -15.51
C PRO A 52 47.70 20.49 -17.02
N SER A 53 46.71 20.00 -17.77
CA SER A 53 46.44 20.40 -19.15
C SER A 53 45.02 20.91 -19.23
N GLN A 54 44.84 22.13 -19.77
CA GLN A 54 43.53 22.80 -19.82
C GLN A 54 42.82 22.79 -18.44
N HIS A 55 43.56 23.08 -17.38
CA HIS A 55 43.09 23.07 -15.98
C HIS A 55 42.70 21.69 -15.40
N ILE A 56 42.90 20.62 -16.16
CA ILE A 56 42.61 19.26 -15.74
C ILE A 56 43.90 18.52 -15.37
N ARG A 57 43.88 17.80 -14.26
CA ARG A 57 44.92 16.86 -13.85
C ARG A 57 44.33 15.46 -13.73
N ILE A 58 44.95 14.47 -14.36
CA ILE A 58 44.48 13.07 -14.32
C ILE A 58 45.54 12.22 -13.65
N ALA A 59 45.12 11.42 -12.67
CA ALA A 59 45.97 10.42 -12.04
C ALA A 59 45.37 9.03 -12.20
N GLU A 60 46.20 8.06 -12.58
CA GLU A 60 45.83 6.65 -12.61
C GLU A 60 46.17 6.01 -11.25
N VAL A 61 45.28 5.14 -10.76
CA VAL A 61 45.57 4.26 -9.63
C VAL A 61 46.63 3.24 -10.06
N THR A 62 47.76 3.20 -9.35
CA THR A 62 48.86 2.27 -9.65
C THR A 62 48.94 1.10 -8.68
N GLU A 63 48.35 1.22 -7.49
CA GLU A 63 48.38 0.18 -6.46
C GLU A 63 47.08 0.21 -5.63
N ARG A 64 46.65 -0.98 -5.19
CA ARG A 64 45.50 -1.20 -4.31
C ARG A 64 45.91 -2.13 -3.18
N ASP A 65 45.28 -1.99 -2.02
CA ASP A 65 45.43 -2.92 -0.91
C ASP A 65 44.64 -4.22 -1.12
N ASP A 66 44.74 -5.14 -0.15
CA ASP A 66 44.04 -6.45 -0.17
C ASP A 66 42.50 -6.32 -0.17
N ALA A 67 41.96 -5.19 0.30
CA ALA A 67 40.53 -4.89 0.26
C ALA A 67 40.10 -4.27 -1.09
N GLY A 68 41.05 -4.06 -2.00
CA GLY A 68 40.82 -3.46 -3.31
C GLY A 68 40.71 -1.93 -3.27
N LEU A 69 41.08 -1.26 -2.18
CA LEU A 69 41.08 0.20 -2.08
C LEU A 69 42.38 0.78 -2.68
N PRO A 70 42.32 1.87 -3.47
CA PRO A 70 43.51 2.52 -4.00
C PRO A 70 44.42 3.09 -2.92
N ILE A 71 45.73 2.81 -3.03
CA ILE A 71 46.75 3.29 -2.08
C ILE A 71 47.90 4.06 -2.75
N ALA A 72 48.04 3.99 -4.07
CA ALA A 72 49.03 4.78 -4.82
C ALA A 72 48.51 5.25 -6.18
N TRP A 73 49.04 6.37 -6.65
CA TRP A 73 48.66 7.01 -7.90
C TRP A 73 49.87 7.53 -8.68
N LYS A 74 49.70 7.65 -10.00
CA LYS A 74 50.64 8.31 -10.91
C LYS A 74 49.89 9.31 -11.79
N TYR A 75 50.40 10.54 -11.90
CA TYR A 75 49.87 11.52 -12.83
C TYR A 75 50.14 11.10 -14.28
N VAL A 76 49.08 11.04 -15.08
CA VAL A 76 49.05 10.59 -16.47
C VAL A 76 48.41 11.63 -17.41
N THR A 77 48.23 12.88 -16.95
CA THR A 77 47.58 13.96 -17.73
C THR A 77 48.13 14.09 -19.15
N SER A 78 49.45 13.92 -19.34
CA SER A 78 50.10 14.00 -20.65
C SER A 78 49.58 12.99 -21.68
N GLU A 79 49.04 11.85 -21.23
CA GLU A 79 48.47 10.80 -22.08
C GLU A 79 47.06 11.13 -22.59
N PHE A 80 46.46 12.20 -22.06
CA PHE A 80 45.09 12.62 -22.34
C PHE A 80 44.99 14.02 -22.96
N ILE A 81 46.10 14.69 -23.25
CA ILE A 81 46.09 16.08 -23.75
C ILE A 81 45.16 16.21 -24.98
N ASP A 82 45.33 15.36 -25.99
CA ASP A 82 44.50 15.39 -27.21
C ASP A 82 43.09 14.82 -27.02
N LYS A 83 42.75 14.38 -25.81
CA LYS A 83 41.47 13.78 -25.43
C LYS A 83 40.65 14.68 -24.51
N ILE A 84 41.23 15.79 -24.06
CA ILE A 84 40.57 16.80 -23.23
C ILE A 84 40.05 17.91 -24.14
N SER A 85 38.80 18.31 -23.90
CA SER A 85 38.20 19.49 -24.54
C SER A 85 37.52 20.31 -23.46
N THR A 86 37.74 21.62 -23.47
CA THR A 86 37.17 22.56 -22.49
C THR A 86 36.33 23.63 -23.18
N SER A 87 35.34 24.13 -22.46
CA SER A 87 34.51 25.27 -22.83
C SER A 87 34.30 26.17 -21.61
N SER A 88 33.63 27.31 -21.79
CA SER A 88 33.18 28.15 -20.67
C SER A 88 32.15 27.46 -19.76
N SER A 89 31.54 26.36 -20.22
CA SER A 89 30.51 25.61 -19.49
C SER A 89 31.00 24.27 -18.94
N GLY A 90 32.30 23.98 -19.04
CA GLY A 90 32.92 22.80 -18.42
C GLY A 90 33.92 22.09 -19.32
N PHE A 91 33.96 20.76 -19.24
CA PHE A 91 34.94 19.97 -19.99
C PHE A 91 34.45 18.57 -20.34
N LYS A 92 35.17 17.95 -21.27
CA LYS A 92 34.97 16.56 -21.70
C LYS A 92 36.30 15.86 -21.87
N ILE A 93 36.37 14.62 -21.40
CA ILE A 93 37.54 13.74 -21.50
C ILE A 93 37.12 12.41 -22.14
N ASN A 94 37.75 12.06 -23.26
CA ASN A 94 37.57 10.76 -23.88
C ASN A 94 38.61 9.77 -23.31
N PHE A 95 38.14 8.73 -22.62
CA PHE A 95 39.02 7.69 -22.08
C PHE A 95 39.20 6.51 -23.07
N GLY A 96 38.40 6.43 -24.13
CA GLY A 96 38.32 5.22 -24.96
C GLY A 96 37.77 4.04 -24.16
N THR A 97 38.20 2.83 -24.45
CA THR A 97 37.83 1.66 -23.61
C THR A 97 38.68 1.65 -22.34
N ILE A 98 38.02 1.73 -21.18
CA ILE A 98 38.67 1.54 -19.88
C ILE A 98 38.59 0.07 -19.48
N SER A 99 39.73 -0.58 -19.29
CA SER A 99 39.82 -1.95 -18.81
C SER A 99 39.50 -2.05 -17.30
N PRO A 100 39.05 -3.23 -16.80
CA PRO A 100 38.72 -3.43 -15.37
C PRO A 100 39.82 -3.03 -14.38
N ASN A 101 41.09 -3.18 -14.75
CA ASN A 101 42.24 -2.85 -13.91
C ASN A 101 42.66 -1.36 -13.95
N LYS A 102 41.98 -0.53 -14.75
CA LYS A 102 42.29 0.90 -14.90
C LYS A 102 41.26 1.73 -14.16
N SER A 103 41.74 2.62 -13.28
CA SER A 103 40.91 3.58 -12.56
C SER A 103 41.62 4.91 -12.48
N TYR A 104 40.85 6.00 -12.59
CA TYR A 104 41.41 7.35 -12.66
C TYR A 104 40.77 8.29 -11.64
N VAL A 105 41.53 9.28 -11.22
CA VAL A 105 41.05 10.47 -10.53
C VAL A 105 41.26 11.65 -11.46
N VAL A 106 40.17 12.31 -11.83
CA VAL A 106 40.20 13.56 -12.60
C VAL A 106 40.03 14.70 -11.62
N MET A 107 41.00 15.62 -11.58
CA MET A 107 41.04 16.76 -10.68
C MET A 107 41.05 18.06 -11.46
N TYR A 108 40.26 19.02 -11.00
CA TYR A 108 40.22 20.39 -11.52
C TYR A 108 39.75 21.32 -10.40
N ALA A 109 39.94 22.61 -10.56
CA ALA A 109 39.42 23.60 -9.62
C ALA A 109 38.53 24.60 -10.34
N GLN A 110 37.67 25.27 -9.57
CA GLN A 110 36.81 26.33 -10.08
C GLN A 110 37.06 27.63 -9.33
N GLN A 111 37.23 28.71 -10.10
CA GLN A 111 37.19 30.07 -9.60
C GLN A 111 35.77 30.60 -9.76
N VAL A 112 35.23 31.20 -8.70
CA VAL A 112 34.00 32.00 -8.78
C VAL A 112 34.38 33.41 -9.25
N ASP A 113 33.52 34.05 -10.05
CA ASP A 113 33.68 35.46 -10.43
C ASP A 113 34.05 36.32 -9.22
N ILE A 114 35.10 37.13 -9.38
CA ILE A 114 35.71 37.93 -8.31
C ILE A 114 34.73 38.94 -7.70
N ASN A 115 33.68 39.32 -8.44
CA ASN A 115 32.65 40.26 -7.97
C ASN A 115 31.40 39.56 -7.43
N ALA A 116 31.32 38.23 -7.50
CA ALA A 116 30.13 37.52 -7.05
C ALA A 116 30.00 37.61 -5.52
N THR A 117 28.86 38.12 -5.05
CA THR A 117 28.49 38.04 -3.65
C THR A 117 27.81 36.71 -3.35
N ALA A 118 27.74 36.31 -2.08
CA ALA A 118 27.02 35.09 -1.69
C ALA A 118 25.55 35.11 -2.14
N ALA A 119 24.93 36.30 -2.18
CA ALA A 119 23.56 36.50 -2.65
C ALA A 119 23.44 36.35 -4.18
N ASP A 120 24.38 36.91 -4.93
CA ASP A 120 24.34 36.87 -6.41
C ASP A 120 24.75 35.49 -6.97
N PHE A 121 25.69 34.81 -6.31
CA PHE A 121 26.14 33.48 -6.72
C PHE A 121 25.09 32.40 -6.40
N GLY A 122 24.46 32.51 -5.22
CA GLY A 122 23.50 31.54 -4.74
C GLY A 122 24.11 30.14 -4.50
N VAL A 123 23.28 29.11 -4.71
CA VAL A 123 23.71 27.71 -4.81
C VAL A 123 23.62 27.33 -6.27
N LYS A 124 24.75 26.95 -6.84
CA LYS A 124 24.80 26.36 -8.19
C LYS A 124 25.26 24.92 -8.09
N TYR A 125 25.18 24.19 -9.20
CA TYR A 125 25.49 22.77 -9.21
C TYR A 125 26.57 22.48 -10.22
N ASN A 126 27.60 21.79 -9.78
CA ASN A 126 28.55 21.13 -10.66
C ASN A 126 28.04 19.73 -10.97
N GLN A 127 28.03 19.32 -12.24
CA GLN A 127 27.52 18.02 -12.63
C GLN A 127 28.51 17.24 -13.50
N ALA A 128 28.95 16.08 -12.99
CA ALA A 128 29.78 15.13 -13.71
C ALA A 128 28.95 13.96 -14.25
N ILE A 129 29.14 13.60 -15.51
CA ILE A 129 28.43 12.53 -16.21
C ILE A 129 29.45 11.60 -16.87
N LEU A 130 29.48 10.34 -16.43
CA LEU A 130 30.24 9.28 -17.08
C LEU A 130 29.33 8.51 -18.04
N LYS A 131 29.72 8.45 -19.32
CA LYS A 131 28.99 7.74 -20.39
C LYS A 131 29.81 6.57 -20.91
N SER A 132 29.13 5.55 -21.42
CA SER A 132 29.69 4.43 -22.19
C SER A 132 28.84 4.21 -23.43
N ASN A 133 29.49 4.11 -24.60
CA ASN A 133 28.81 4.03 -25.90
C ASN A 133 27.70 5.10 -26.07
N GLY A 134 27.92 6.30 -25.54
CA GLY A 134 26.94 7.41 -25.57
C GLY A 134 25.83 7.33 -24.52
N THR A 135 25.69 6.23 -23.79
CA THR A 135 24.68 6.06 -22.73
C THR A 135 25.25 6.50 -21.38
N THR A 136 24.49 7.28 -20.61
CA THR A 136 24.87 7.67 -19.24
C THR A 136 24.93 6.45 -18.32
N LEU A 137 26.10 6.21 -17.73
CA LEU A 137 26.30 5.18 -16.71
C LEU A 137 26.09 5.76 -15.30
N ARG A 138 26.62 6.95 -15.06
CA ARG A 138 26.59 7.59 -13.74
C ARG A 138 26.55 9.09 -13.88
N THR A 139 25.77 9.72 -13.02
CA THR A 139 25.76 11.16 -12.80
C THR A 139 26.14 11.44 -11.35
N ALA A 140 26.99 12.42 -11.11
CA ALA A 140 27.27 12.98 -9.80
C ALA A 140 26.98 14.48 -9.84
N THR A 141 26.45 15.04 -8.75
CA THR A 141 26.06 16.44 -8.69
C THR A 141 26.45 17.00 -7.34
N GLU A 142 27.25 18.05 -7.34
CA GLU A 142 27.78 18.69 -6.14
C GLU A 142 27.27 20.14 -6.03
N PRO A 143 26.63 20.54 -4.92
CA PRO A 143 26.18 21.90 -4.71
C PRO A 143 27.35 22.83 -4.34
N LEU A 144 27.40 24.00 -4.99
CA LEU A 144 28.41 25.03 -4.79
C LEU A 144 27.79 26.28 -4.20
N ALA A 145 28.36 26.79 -3.11
CA ALA A 145 27.98 28.07 -2.53
C ALA A 145 29.19 28.81 -1.92
N LEU A 146 29.09 30.13 -1.81
CA LEU A 146 30.16 31.00 -1.27
C LEU A 146 30.24 31.00 0.28
N ASP A 147 29.13 30.81 0.99
CA ASP A 147 29.06 30.83 2.47
C ASP A 147 28.55 29.51 3.08
N THR A 148 29.38 28.47 3.07
CA THR A 148 28.99 27.11 3.47
C THR A 148 28.45 26.96 4.90
N LEU A 149 28.82 27.85 5.85
CA LEU A 149 28.39 27.75 7.26
C LEU A 149 26.93 28.20 7.49
N SER A 150 26.48 29.23 6.77
CA SER A 150 25.07 29.66 6.78
C SER A 150 24.15 28.68 6.02
N TYR A 151 24.71 27.82 5.16
CA TYR A 151 23.96 26.81 4.41
C TYR A 151 23.84 25.47 5.13
N GLU A 152 24.89 24.98 5.79
CA GLU A 152 24.83 23.71 6.55
C GLU A 152 23.91 23.80 7.78
N SER A 153 23.65 25.03 8.22
CA SER A 153 22.81 25.36 9.37
C SER A 153 21.32 25.42 9.04
N ILE A 154 20.90 25.47 7.78
CA ILE A 154 19.47 25.43 7.41
C ILE A 154 19.14 24.10 6.73
N GLY A 155 18.20 23.35 7.29
CA GLY A 155 17.76 22.08 6.73
C GLY A 155 16.35 22.18 6.15
N LEU A 156 16.20 21.83 4.87
CA LEU A 156 14.91 21.54 4.26
C LEU A 156 14.88 20.05 3.88
N ILE A 157 13.99 19.28 4.47
CA ILE A 157 13.83 17.84 4.15
C ILE A 157 12.48 17.62 3.52
N LYS A 158 12.46 16.96 2.36
CA LYS A 158 11.23 16.60 1.66
C LYS A 158 10.99 15.09 1.73
N ARG A 159 9.75 14.70 1.97
CA ARG A 159 9.31 13.30 1.92
C ARG A 159 8.00 13.21 1.16
N VAL A 160 7.75 12.04 0.58
CA VAL A 160 6.44 11.65 0.06
C VAL A 160 5.88 10.56 0.97
N ASN A 161 4.58 10.57 1.22
CA ASN A 161 3.92 9.58 2.07
C ASN A 161 3.76 8.20 1.39
N GLN A 162 4.01 8.11 0.09
CA GLN A 162 3.85 6.91 -0.71
C GLN A 162 4.99 6.77 -1.72
N GLU A 163 5.72 5.67 -1.64
CA GLU A 163 6.83 5.36 -2.56
C GLU A 163 6.31 4.88 -3.94
N THR A 164 5.02 4.56 -4.07
CA THR A 164 4.42 4.00 -5.28
C THR A 164 3.05 4.61 -5.63
N ILE A 165 2.69 4.63 -6.92
CA ILE A 165 1.40 5.14 -7.42
C ILE A 165 0.91 4.37 -8.65
N SER A 166 -0.39 4.44 -8.96
CA SER A 166 -1.02 3.72 -10.07
C SER A 166 -0.65 4.32 -11.43
N THR A 167 -0.68 3.48 -12.48
CA THR A 167 -0.40 3.86 -13.87
C THR A 167 -1.39 4.86 -14.47
N THR A 168 -2.61 4.98 -13.95
CA THR A 168 -3.66 5.84 -14.55
C THR A 168 -3.89 7.17 -13.83
N GLY A 169 -3.33 7.33 -12.62
CA GLY A 169 -3.46 8.55 -11.81
C GLY A 169 -3.59 8.28 -10.31
N GLY A 170 -3.68 9.34 -9.51
CA GLY A 170 -3.86 9.25 -8.06
C GLY A 170 -3.56 10.55 -7.33
N SER A 171 -3.42 10.47 -6.01
CA SER A 171 -2.98 11.60 -5.19
C SER A 171 -2.09 11.14 -4.04
N PHE A 172 -1.06 11.92 -3.74
CA PHE A 172 -0.13 11.67 -2.62
C PHE A 172 0.15 12.98 -1.88
N ILE A 173 0.82 12.87 -0.74
CA ILE A 173 1.14 13.99 0.14
C ILE A 173 2.65 14.16 0.19
N TYR A 174 3.13 15.35 -0.14
CA TYR A 174 4.48 15.76 0.20
C TYR A 174 4.48 16.38 1.60
N SER A 175 5.59 16.18 2.31
CA SER A 175 5.90 16.89 3.53
C SER A 175 7.25 17.58 3.42
N LEU A 176 7.30 18.86 3.79
CA LEU A 176 8.51 19.66 3.90
C LEU A 176 8.78 19.93 5.37
N ASN A 177 9.97 19.61 5.86
CA ASN A 177 10.42 19.94 7.21
C ASN A 177 11.53 20.97 7.11
N LEU A 178 11.25 22.20 7.54
CA LEU A 178 12.20 23.30 7.59
C LEU A 178 12.80 23.35 9.01
N SER A 179 14.11 23.46 9.11
CA SER A 179 14.84 23.46 10.38
C SER A 179 15.99 24.46 10.37
N SER A 180 16.19 25.13 11.50
CA SER A 180 17.39 25.92 11.78
C SER A 180 18.25 25.16 12.77
N LYS A 181 19.47 24.78 12.39
CA LYS A 181 20.47 24.13 13.26
C LYS A 181 21.38 25.14 13.96
N VAL A 182 21.67 26.27 13.32
CA VAL A 182 22.46 27.39 13.87
C VAL A 182 21.87 28.68 13.35
N GLY A 183 21.68 29.69 14.22
CA GLY A 183 21.11 30.97 13.81
C GLY A 183 19.59 30.97 13.61
N THR A 184 19.07 32.01 12.96
CA THR A 184 17.62 32.23 12.80
C THR A 184 17.25 32.35 11.33
N ILE A 185 16.19 31.65 10.90
CA ILE A 185 15.58 31.86 9.59
C ILE A 185 14.49 32.92 9.77
N PRO A 186 14.60 34.10 9.15
CA PRO A 186 13.71 35.21 9.42
C PRO A 186 12.33 34.99 8.80
N ALA A 187 11.31 35.55 9.44
CA ALA A 187 10.00 35.74 8.85
C ALA A 187 10.11 36.44 7.49
N GLY A 188 9.22 36.08 6.57
CA GLY A 188 9.25 36.47 5.16
C GLY A 188 9.99 35.49 4.26
N THR A 189 10.72 34.51 4.81
CA THR A 189 11.40 33.48 4.00
C THR A 189 10.37 32.67 3.19
N GLU A 190 10.56 32.61 1.88
CA GLU A 190 9.71 31.82 0.98
C GLU A 190 10.20 30.37 0.88
N ILE A 191 9.28 29.42 1.01
CA ILE A 191 9.44 28.02 0.69
C ILE A 191 8.73 27.76 -0.64
N VAL A 192 9.47 27.30 -1.65
CA VAL A 192 9.01 27.15 -3.03
C VAL A 192 9.20 25.71 -3.49
N ASP A 193 8.15 25.14 -4.07
CA ASP A 193 8.12 23.74 -4.49
C ASP A 193 7.54 23.66 -5.91
N PRO A 194 8.41 23.66 -6.95
CA PRO A 194 7.99 23.43 -8.33
C PRO A 194 7.61 21.96 -8.49
N LEU A 195 6.33 21.69 -8.74
CA LEU A 195 5.81 20.34 -8.81
C LEU A 195 6.22 19.68 -10.14
N PRO A 196 6.49 18.35 -10.14
CA PRO A 196 6.86 17.63 -11.35
C PRO A 196 5.77 17.65 -12.41
N ASP A 197 6.14 17.35 -13.66
CA ASP A 197 5.18 17.17 -14.74
C ASP A 197 4.08 16.17 -14.37
N TYR A 198 2.90 16.37 -14.96
CA TYR A 198 1.70 15.55 -14.72
C TYR A 198 1.17 15.59 -13.28
N THR A 199 1.69 16.49 -12.45
CA THR A 199 1.19 16.72 -11.10
C THR A 199 0.58 18.11 -10.96
N SER A 200 -0.33 18.27 -10.00
CA SER A 200 -0.94 19.56 -9.66
C SER A 200 -1.22 19.65 -8.16
N PHE A 201 -1.06 20.84 -7.60
CA PHE A 201 -1.41 21.10 -6.20
C PHE A 201 -2.91 20.92 -5.98
N SER A 202 -3.28 20.23 -4.90
CA SER A 202 -4.66 20.08 -4.45
C SER A 202 -4.96 21.07 -3.34
N ASN A 203 -4.33 20.89 -2.18
CA ASN A 203 -4.56 21.70 -0.99
C ASN A 203 -3.45 21.48 0.05
N THR A 204 -3.27 22.46 0.94
CA THR A 204 -2.52 22.28 2.19
C THR A 204 -3.27 21.32 3.11
N VAL A 205 -2.54 20.47 3.82
CA VAL A 205 -3.09 19.53 4.79
C VAL A 205 -3.09 20.17 6.17
N GLU A 206 -4.25 20.18 6.82
CA GLU A 206 -4.44 20.70 8.18
C GLU A 206 -4.18 19.61 9.25
N PRO A 207 -3.71 20.00 10.46
CA PRO A 207 -3.43 21.37 10.89
C PRO A 207 -2.08 21.89 10.35
N LEU A 208 -2.09 23.13 9.85
CA LEU A 208 -0.88 23.87 9.51
C LEU A 208 -0.37 24.66 10.72
N SER A 209 0.95 24.67 10.93
CA SER A 209 1.56 25.53 11.95
C SER A 209 1.32 27.01 11.61
N ASP A 210 1.03 27.80 12.64
CA ASP A 210 0.93 29.26 12.60
C ASP A 210 2.24 29.98 12.18
N TYR A 211 3.32 29.24 11.98
CA TYR A 211 4.56 29.72 11.37
C TYR A 211 4.48 29.84 9.86
N PHE A 212 3.48 29.26 9.18
CA PHE A 212 3.39 29.27 7.73
C PHE A 212 2.10 29.91 7.22
N SER A 213 2.19 30.62 6.10
CA SER A 213 1.01 30.99 5.32
C SER A 213 0.31 29.74 4.76
N ASN A 214 -0.93 29.89 4.29
CA ASN A 214 -1.49 28.89 3.38
C ASN A 214 -0.66 28.79 2.09
N GLY A 215 -0.71 27.62 1.47
CA GLY A 215 -0.05 27.36 0.20
C GLY A 215 -0.71 28.11 -0.95
N THR A 216 0.07 28.90 -1.68
CA THR A 216 -0.33 29.57 -2.92
C THR A 216 0.17 28.77 -4.12
N TYR A 217 -0.73 28.43 -5.05
CA TYR A 217 -0.39 27.63 -6.23
C TYR A 217 -0.48 28.46 -7.51
N ASP A 218 0.60 28.47 -8.28
CA ASP A 218 0.66 29.02 -9.63
C ASP A 218 0.61 27.86 -10.64
N SER A 219 -0.52 27.75 -11.35
CA SER A 219 -0.74 26.70 -12.35
C SER A 219 0.07 26.89 -13.63
N THR A 220 0.53 28.10 -13.93
CA THR A 220 1.34 28.37 -15.13
C THR A 220 2.76 27.86 -14.95
N THR A 221 3.33 28.00 -13.75
CA THR A 221 4.67 27.50 -13.40
C THR A 221 4.65 26.18 -12.65
N ASN A 222 3.46 25.59 -12.46
CA ASN A 222 3.21 24.40 -11.63
C ASN A 222 3.89 24.44 -10.26
N THR A 223 3.87 25.60 -9.59
CA THR A 223 4.68 25.83 -8.38
C THR A 223 3.78 26.16 -7.20
N VAL A 224 4.02 25.52 -6.05
CA VAL A 224 3.41 25.91 -4.77
C VAL A 224 4.39 26.70 -3.92
N LYS A 225 3.90 27.72 -3.22
CA LYS A 225 4.67 28.59 -2.33
C LYS A 225 4.06 28.69 -0.95
N TYR A 226 4.92 28.80 0.06
CA TYR A 226 4.58 29.12 1.44
C TYR A 226 5.50 30.23 1.94
N THR A 227 5.02 31.07 2.84
CA THR A 227 5.84 32.09 3.51
C THR A 227 5.95 31.75 4.98
N LEU A 228 7.17 31.78 5.51
CA LEU A 228 7.43 31.72 6.94
C LEU A 228 6.96 33.03 7.60
N LEU A 229 5.96 32.98 8.47
CA LEU A 229 5.33 34.15 9.10
C LEU A 229 6.03 34.60 10.39
N LYS A 230 6.86 33.74 10.99
CA LYS A 230 7.58 33.98 12.24
C LYS A 230 9.00 33.48 12.13
N ASP A 231 9.93 34.17 12.78
CA ASP A 231 11.33 33.74 12.86
C ASP A 231 11.41 32.30 13.37
N LEU A 232 12.16 31.45 12.66
CA LEU A 232 12.48 30.09 13.08
C LEU A 232 13.85 30.11 13.75
N THR A 233 13.86 29.98 15.07
CA THR A 233 15.07 30.15 15.89
C THR A 233 15.93 28.89 15.91
N GLU A 234 17.16 29.03 16.41
CA GLU A 234 18.13 27.94 16.46
C GLU A 234 17.58 26.70 17.20
N GLY A 235 17.71 25.54 16.56
CA GLY A 235 17.19 24.26 17.06
C GLY A 235 15.73 23.99 16.71
N GLU A 236 14.98 24.97 16.20
CA GLU A 236 13.58 24.77 15.83
C GLU A 236 13.42 24.07 14.48
N GLN A 237 12.33 23.32 14.38
CA GLN A 237 11.85 22.73 13.13
C GLN A 237 10.33 22.89 13.02
N LYS A 238 9.85 23.12 11.80
CA LYS A 238 8.43 23.23 11.49
C LYS A 238 8.11 22.51 10.17
N LYS A 239 6.94 21.88 10.11
CA LYS A 239 6.54 20.98 9.03
C LYS A 239 5.35 21.56 8.25
N ILE A 240 5.40 21.44 6.93
CA ILE A 240 4.31 21.69 5.99
C ILE A 240 3.93 20.36 5.36
N GLN A 241 2.63 20.13 5.15
CA GLN A 241 2.13 19.01 4.36
C GLN A 241 1.14 19.50 3.32
N PHE A 242 1.22 18.95 2.11
CA PHE A 242 0.28 19.30 1.05
C PHE A 242 0.01 18.13 0.11
N LYS A 243 -1.23 18.09 -0.37
CA LYS A 243 -1.73 17.06 -1.27
C LYS A 243 -1.48 17.47 -2.71
N VAL A 244 -1.05 16.51 -3.52
CA VAL A 244 -0.78 16.64 -4.95
C VAL A 244 -1.58 15.57 -5.70
N ASN A 245 -2.20 15.96 -6.81
CA ASN A 245 -2.85 15.05 -7.74
C ASN A 245 -1.87 14.71 -8.87
N TYR A 246 -1.89 13.48 -9.35
CA TYR A 246 -1.10 13.00 -10.48
C TYR A 246 -2.00 12.38 -11.54
N HIS A 247 -1.77 12.74 -12.80
CA HIS A 247 -2.46 12.14 -13.94
C HIS A 247 -1.55 12.13 -15.18
N ASN A 248 -1.13 10.94 -15.59
CA ASN A 248 -0.37 10.73 -16.81
C ASN A 248 -0.85 9.45 -17.49
N SER A 249 -1.64 9.60 -18.56
CA SER A 249 -2.17 8.46 -19.32
C SER A 249 -1.11 7.68 -20.11
N ALA A 250 0.10 8.24 -20.25
CA ALA A 250 1.22 7.64 -20.99
C ALA A 250 2.31 7.05 -20.08
N ALA A 251 2.13 7.09 -18.75
CA ALA A 251 3.15 6.62 -17.81
C ALA A 251 3.33 5.10 -17.87
N LYS A 252 4.59 4.68 -17.98
CA LYS A 252 4.97 3.26 -17.94
C LYS A 252 5.42 2.86 -16.53
N GLU A 253 5.37 1.57 -16.23
CA GLU A 253 5.91 1.04 -14.98
C GLU A 253 7.38 1.44 -14.80
N GLY A 254 7.75 1.75 -13.56
CA GLY A 254 9.09 2.21 -13.24
C GLY A 254 9.32 3.69 -13.53
N TYR A 255 8.36 4.40 -14.13
CA TYR A 255 8.42 5.86 -14.22
C TYR A 255 8.51 6.46 -12.81
N LYS A 256 9.46 7.38 -12.63
CA LYS A 256 9.77 8.02 -11.35
C LYS A 256 9.27 9.46 -11.36
N ILE A 257 8.37 9.75 -10.44
CA ILE A 257 7.94 11.10 -10.10
C ILE A 257 8.85 11.59 -8.97
N THR A 258 9.91 12.32 -9.33
CA THR A 258 10.86 12.88 -8.38
C THR A 258 10.61 14.37 -8.21
N ASN A 259 10.49 14.83 -6.97
CA ASN A 259 10.27 16.24 -6.66
C ASN A 259 11.30 16.76 -5.65
N LYS A 260 11.65 18.05 -5.78
CA LYS A 260 12.61 18.79 -4.96
C LYS A 260 12.09 20.21 -4.69
N ALA A 261 12.07 20.60 -3.43
CA ALA A 261 11.70 21.95 -3.01
C ALA A 261 12.95 22.78 -2.72
N TYR A 262 12.78 24.08 -2.53
CA TYR A 262 13.82 24.95 -2.00
C TYR A 262 13.24 26.08 -1.14
N ILE A 263 14.08 26.70 -0.32
CA ILE A 263 13.79 28.03 0.24
C ILE A 263 14.65 29.09 -0.41
N ASN A 264 14.16 30.32 -0.49
CA ASN A 264 14.98 31.49 -0.83
C ASN A 264 15.44 32.17 0.46
N TYR A 265 16.69 31.94 0.85
CA TYR A 265 17.30 32.55 2.03
C TYR A 265 18.45 33.47 1.61
N ALA A 266 18.34 34.76 1.95
CA ALA A 266 19.33 35.79 1.61
C ALA A 266 19.75 35.83 0.12
N GLY A 267 18.80 35.62 -0.79
CA GLY A 267 19.04 35.57 -2.24
C GLY A 267 19.37 34.17 -2.78
N THR A 268 19.53 33.18 -1.91
CA THR A 268 20.01 31.85 -2.29
C THR A 268 18.95 30.76 -2.15
N LYS A 269 18.89 29.86 -3.15
CA LYS A 269 18.06 28.66 -3.12
C LYS A 269 18.72 27.54 -2.30
N ILE A 270 18.15 27.19 -1.15
CA ILE A 270 18.55 26.02 -0.36
C ILE A 270 17.58 24.89 -0.65
N TYR A 271 18.05 23.85 -1.33
CA TYR A 271 17.19 22.77 -1.83
C TYR A 271 16.99 21.65 -0.80
N SER A 272 15.85 20.98 -0.90
CA SER A 272 15.59 19.73 -0.19
C SER A 272 16.34 18.54 -0.79
N ASN A 273 16.29 17.40 -0.11
CA ASN A 273 16.53 16.11 -0.78
C ASN A 273 15.43 15.82 -1.83
N ASP A 274 15.71 14.84 -2.70
CA ASP A 274 14.72 14.32 -3.64
C ASP A 274 13.70 13.46 -2.90
N ALA A 275 12.42 13.61 -3.26
CA ALA A 275 11.34 12.72 -2.86
C ALA A 275 10.74 12.05 -4.10
N THR A 276 10.84 10.73 -4.18
CA THR A 276 10.48 9.95 -5.37
C THR A 276 9.31 9.01 -5.11
N THR A 277 8.36 9.00 -6.03
CA THR A 277 7.28 8.00 -6.14
C THR A 277 7.42 7.26 -7.47
N THR A 278 7.25 5.94 -7.46
CA THR A 278 7.40 5.09 -8.66
C THR A 278 6.05 4.53 -9.12
N VAL A 279 5.78 4.56 -10.41
CA VAL A 279 4.55 4.00 -10.98
C VAL A 279 4.57 2.46 -10.95
N LYS A 280 3.51 1.82 -10.41
CA LYS A 280 3.31 0.36 -10.30
C LYS A 280 1.89 -0.09 -10.78
N GLY A 281 1.74 -1.37 -11.13
CA GLY A 281 0.57 -1.93 -11.84
C GLY A 281 -0.72 -2.20 -11.01
N THR A 282 -1.82 -2.52 -11.71
CA THR A 282 -3.18 -2.79 -11.19
C THR A 282 -3.92 -3.87 -12.00
N ALA A 283 -4.87 -4.59 -11.40
CA ALA A 283 -5.80 -5.49 -12.11
C ALA A 283 -7.28 -5.10 -11.87
N VAL A 284 -8.13 -5.35 -12.86
CA VAL A 284 -9.57 -5.08 -12.82
C VAL A 284 -10.34 -6.36 -13.15
N LEU A 285 -11.35 -6.66 -12.36
CA LEU A 285 -12.27 -7.77 -12.56
C LEU A 285 -13.68 -7.25 -12.86
N LYS A 286 -14.32 -7.79 -13.90
CA LYS A 286 -15.71 -7.53 -14.26
C LYS A 286 -16.60 -8.66 -13.75
N LYS A 287 -17.55 -8.32 -12.90
CA LYS A 287 -18.56 -9.19 -12.32
C LYS A 287 -19.85 -9.11 -13.12
N SER A 288 -20.35 -10.27 -13.54
CA SER A 288 -21.60 -10.37 -14.30
C SER A 288 -22.50 -11.51 -13.83
N ASP A 289 -23.74 -11.45 -14.32
CA ASP A 289 -24.69 -12.56 -14.33
C ASP A 289 -24.28 -13.58 -15.40
N ASP A 290 -24.35 -14.87 -15.06
CA ASP A 290 -23.88 -15.95 -15.94
C ASP A 290 -24.74 -16.11 -17.20
N LEU A 291 -26.05 -15.87 -17.10
CA LEU A 291 -27.00 -16.10 -18.19
C LEU A 291 -27.22 -14.84 -19.05
N THR A 292 -27.44 -13.70 -18.41
CA THR A 292 -27.79 -12.42 -19.05
C THR A 292 -26.58 -11.54 -19.33
N HIS A 293 -25.42 -11.86 -18.75
CA HIS A 293 -24.17 -11.08 -18.82
C HIS A 293 -24.28 -9.64 -18.29
N LYS A 294 -25.38 -9.30 -17.61
CA LYS A 294 -25.56 -7.98 -16.98
C LYS A 294 -24.56 -7.80 -15.84
N PRO A 295 -24.05 -6.58 -15.61
CA PRO A 295 -23.12 -6.32 -14.52
C PRO A 295 -23.77 -6.53 -13.15
N LEU A 296 -23.01 -7.06 -12.18
CA LEU A 296 -23.48 -7.28 -10.82
C LEU A 296 -22.70 -6.46 -9.79
N ALA A 297 -23.44 -5.60 -9.08
CA ALA A 297 -22.91 -4.82 -7.96
C ALA A 297 -22.91 -5.61 -6.65
N ASN A 298 -22.14 -5.12 -5.68
CA ASN A 298 -22.11 -5.57 -4.29
C ASN A 298 -21.49 -6.95 -4.00
N ALA A 299 -20.93 -7.65 -5.00
CA ALA A 299 -20.09 -8.83 -4.76
C ALA A 299 -18.84 -8.41 -3.97
N LEU A 300 -18.37 -9.25 -3.04
CA LEU A 300 -17.16 -9.00 -2.25
C LEU A 300 -16.04 -9.97 -2.65
N PHE A 301 -14.84 -9.44 -2.83
CA PHE A 301 -13.63 -10.17 -3.19
C PHE A 301 -12.48 -9.90 -2.24
N ASN A 302 -11.67 -10.93 -2.00
CA ASN A 302 -10.32 -10.78 -1.51
C ASN A 302 -9.32 -10.99 -2.66
N VAL A 303 -8.12 -10.42 -2.52
CA VAL A 303 -6.96 -10.76 -3.35
C VAL A 303 -5.95 -11.50 -2.48
N VAL A 304 -5.53 -12.68 -2.93
CA VAL A 304 -4.49 -13.50 -2.29
C VAL A 304 -3.24 -13.55 -3.15
N ASN A 305 -2.07 -13.69 -2.52
CA ASN A 305 -0.80 -13.91 -3.22
C ASN A 305 -0.54 -15.40 -3.48
N ALA A 306 0.63 -15.74 -4.06
CA ALA A 306 1.02 -17.12 -4.38
C ALA A 306 1.08 -18.06 -3.16
N GLU A 307 1.33 -17.52 -1.96
CA GLU A 307 1.35 -18.28 -0.71
C GLU A 307 -0.05 -18.40 -0.05
N GLY A 308 -1.10 -17.85 -0.68
CA GLY A 308 -2.46 -17.84 -0.15
C GLY A 308 -2.72 -16.76 0.91
N LYS A 309 -1.77 -15.87 1.16
CA LYS A 309 -1.95 -14.74 2.09
C LYS A 309 -2.84 -13.67 1.46
N VAL A 310 -3.84 -13.23 2.20
CA VAL A 310 -4.70 -12.10 1.81
C VAL A 310 -3.88 -10.80 1.79
N VAL A 311 -3.86 -10.12 0.63
CA VAL A 311 -3.17 -8.83 0.42
C VAL A 311 -4.13 -7.67 0.20
N LYS A 312 -5.38 -7.95 -0.21
CA LYS A 312 -6.50 -7.02 -0.23
C LYS A 312 -7.75 -7.74 0.25
N GLU A 313 -8.57 -7.06 1.04
CA GLU A 313 -9.80 -7.64 1.59
C GLU A 313 -11.03 -6.85 1.18
N LYS A 314 -12.17 -7.54 1.05
CA LYS A 314 -13.51 -6.96 0.92
C LYS A 314 -13.64 -5.91 -0.21
N LEU A 315 -12.94 -6.12 -1.32
CA LEU A 315 -13.13 -5.32 -2.53
C LEU A 315 -14.53 -5.56 -3.07
N ARG A 316 -15.29 -4.48 -3.29
CA ARG A 316 -16.70 -4.57 -3.68
C ARG A 316 -16.88 -4.27 -5.17
N SER A 317 -17.69 -5.06 -5.87
CA SER A 317 -18.11 -4.73 -7.24
C SER A 317 -19.04 -3.52 -7.26
N ASP A 318 -18.76 -2.59 -8.16
CA ASP A 318 -19.56 -1.36 -8.31
C ASP A 318 -20.83 -1.56 -9.17
N ALA A 319 -21.57 -0.48 -9.44
CA ALA A 319 -22.77 -0.51 -10.26
C ALA A 319 -22.54 -1.02 -11.70
N ASN A 320 -21.30 -0.96 -12.20
CA ASN A 320 -20.89 -1.49 -13.50
C ASN A 320 -20.27 -2.89 -13.40
N GLY A 321 -20.34 -3.51 -12.22
CA GLY A 321 -19.76 -4.81 -11.92
C GLY A 321 -18.24 -4.80 -11.80
N GLN A 322 -17.58 -3.65 -11.74
CA GLN A 322 -16.11 -3.60 -11.71
C GLN A 322 -15.55 -3.71 -10.30
N VAL A 323 -14.44 -4.44 -10.17
CA VAL A 323 -13.63 -4.58 -8.96
C VAL A 323 -12.18 -4.25 -9.32
N ASN A 324 -11.59 -3.24 -8.69
CA ASN A 324 -10.20 -2.86 -8.91
C ASN A 324 -9.34 -3.28 -7.71
N THR A 325 -8.19 -3.94 -7.95
CA THR A 325 -7.27 -4.34 -6.87
C THR A 325 -6.63 -3.18 -6.15
N GLY A 326 -6.61 -2.00 -6.77
CA GLY A 326 -5.62 -0.97 -6.48
C GLY A 326 -4.21 -1.47 -6.77
N LEU A 327 -3.22 -0.89 -6.09
CA LEU A 327 -1.81 -1.22 -6.30
C LEU A 327 -1.46 -2.62 -5.80
N LEU A 328 -0.70 -3.33 -6.63
CA LEU A 328 -0.05 -4.60 -6.30
C LEU A 328 1.41 -4.56 -6.78
N GLU A 329 2.29 -5.17 -5.99
CA GLU A 329 3.68 -5.42 -6.41
C GLU A 329 3.72 -6.49 -7.52
N PRO A 330 4.75 -6.52 -8.38
CA PRO A 330 4.94 -7.61 -9.34
C PRO A 330 4.91 -8.98 -8.64
N GLY A 331 4.12 -9.91 -9.19
CA GLY A 331 3.90 -11.21 -8.55
C GLY A 331 2.67 -11.95 -9.06
N LYS A 332 2.44 -13.16 -8.53
CA LYS A 332 1.26 -13.98 -8.82
C LYS A 332 0.21 -13.78 -7.73
N TYR A 333 -1.04 -13.61 -8.13
CA TYR A 333 -2.17 -13.33 -7.27
C TYR A 333 -3.41 -14.09 -7.71
N SER A 334 -4.47 -14.04 -6.92
CA SER A 334 -5.81 -14.47 -7.33
C SER A 334 -6.90 -13.63 -6.69
N PHE A 335 -7.96 -13.34 -7.45
CA PHE A 335 -9.22 -12.89 -6.86
C PHE A 335 -9.98 -14.08 -6.28
N VAL A 336 -10.57 -13.92 -5.09
CA VAL A 336 -11.41 -14.93 -4.43
C VAL A 336 -12.70 -14.24 -4.00
N GLU A 337 -13.84 -14.68 -4.54
CA GLU A 337 -15.14 -14.17 -4.09
C GLU A 337 -15.40 -14.68 -2.67
N VAL A 338 -15.76 -13.76 -1.77
CA VAL A 338 -16.06 -14.06 -0.36
C VAL A 338 -17.52 -13.84 -0.01
N ALA A 339 -18.25 -13.05 -0.80
CA ALA A 339 -19.69 -12.95 -0.75
C ALA A 339 -20.25 -12.62 -2.14
N ALA A 340 -21.24 -13.39 -2.60
CA ALA A 340 -21.97 -13.08 -3.81
C ALA A 340 -22.93 -11.90 -3.59
N PRO A 341 -23.38 -11.23 -4.66
CA PRO A 341 -24.52 -10.33 -4.62
C PRO A 341 -25.80 -11.04 -4.12
N ASP A 342 -26.75 -10.26 -3.61
CA ASP A 342 -28.04 -10.80 -3.17
C ASP A 342 -28.75 -11.52 -4.32
N GLY A 343 -29.25 -12.72 -4.05
CA GLY A 343 -29.90 -13.56 -5.06
C GLY A 343 -28.93 -14.33 -5.97
N TYR A 344 -27.63 -14.35 -5.68
CA TYR A 344 -26.63 -15.11 -6.45
C TYR A 344 -25.93 -16.17 -5.61
N ILE A 345 -25.48 -17.23 -6.28
CA ILE A 345 -24.66 -18.29 -5.65
C ILE A 345 -23.22 -17.81 -5.56
N LEU A 346 -22.59 -17.98 -4.39
CA LEU A 346 -21.17 -17.71 -4.16
C LEU A 346 -20.30 -18.71 -4.92
N ASP A 347 -19.39 -18.19 -5.76
CA ASP A 347 -18.34 -18.99 -6.38
C ASP A 347 -16.96 -18.53 -5.91
N ALA A 348 -16.48 -19.18 -4.85
CA ALA A 348 -15.19 -18.92 -4.24
C ALA A 348 -13.99 -19.49 -5.03
N THR A 349 -14.19 -20.01 -6.24
CA THR A 349 -13.09 -20.51 -7.08
C THR A 349 -12.11 -19.38 -7.42
N PRO A 350 -10.82 -19.48 -7.03
CA PRO A 350 -9.84 -18.42 -7.27
C PRO A 350 -9.60 -18.16 -8.75
N ILE A 351 -9.48 -16.88 -9.11
CA ILE A 351 -9.16 -16.44 -10.48
C ILE A 351 -7.71 -15.95 -10.49
N PRO A 352 -6.76 -16.74 -11.01
CA PRO A 352 -5.35 -16.38 -10.96
C PRO A 352 -5.01 -15.28 -11.95
N PHE A 353 -4.08 -14.42 -11.54
CA PHE A 353 -3.45 -13.45 -12.41
C PHE A 353 -2.00 -13.19 -12.03
N THR A 354 -1.22 -12.64 -12.96
CA THR A 354 0.16 -12.25 -12.71
C THR A 354 0.31 -10.76 -13.00
N VAL A 355 0.79 -9.99 -12.03
CA VAL A 355 1.25 -8.62 -12.24
C VAL A 355 2.70 -8.73 -12.70
N ARG A 356 2.96 -8.42 -13.97
CA ARG A 356 4.31 -8.45 -14.55
C ARG A 356 4.89 -7.05 -14.63
N PRO A 357 6.22 -6.91 -14.48
CA PRO A 357 6.89 -5.70 -14.89
C PRO A 357 6.61 -5.48 -16.38
N SER A 358 6.08 -4.33 -16.79
CA SER A 358 5.89 -3.86 -18.17
C SER A 358 4.63 -4.25 -18.96
N GLU A 359 3.54 -4.72 -18.33
CA GLU A 359 2.27 -4.88 -19.08
C GLU A 359 1.60 -3.51 -19.38
N GLU A 360 1.42 -3.22 -20.67
CA GLU A 360 0.90 -1.94 -21.19
C GLU A 360 -0.60 -1.71 -20.91
N ASN A 361 -1.33 -2.77 -20.56
CA ASN A 361 -2.77 -2.73 -20.32
C ASN A 361 -3.11 -3.17 -18.90
N THR A 362 -4.08 -2.49 -18.27
CA THR A 362 -4.73 -2.99 -17.07
C THR A 362 -5.28 -4.39 -17.37
N LEU A 363 -4.85 -5.39 -16.59
CA LEU A 363 -5.33 -6.75 -16.77
C LEU A 363 -6.84 -6.79 -16.49
N GLN A 364 -7.62 -7.17 -17.49
CA GLN A 364 -9.06 -7.35 -17.37
C GLN A 364 -9.38 -8.83 -17.19
N LEU A 365 -10.04 -9.13 -16.08
CA LEU A 365 -10.51 -10.46 -15.71
C LEU A 365 -12.04 -10.43 -15.66
N GLU A 366 -12.66 -11.61 -15.78
CA GLU A 366 -14.11 -11.73 -15.70
C GLU A 366 -14.52 -12.82 -14.71
N LYS A 367 -15.67 -12.60 -14.04
CA LYS A 367 -16.29 -13.57 -13.15
C LYS A 367 -17.81 -13.47 -13.21
N SER A 368 -18.47 -14.52 -13.67
CA SER A 368 -19.92 -14.64 -13.61
C SER A 368 -20.39 -15.34 -12.33
N ASN A 369 -21.62 -15.05 -11.89
CA ASN A 369 -22.34 -15.85 -10.87
C ASN A 369 -23.68 -16.28 -11.45
N VAL A 370 -24.12 -17.45 -11.00
CA VAL A 370 -25.43 -18.00 -11.32
C VAL A 370 -26.47 -17.41 -10.37
N GLU A 371 -27.58 -16.90 -10.91
CA GLU A 371 -28.72 -16.45 -10.10
C GLU A 371 -29.26 -17.66 -9.31
N GLY A 372 -29.44 -17.46 -8.01
CA GLY A 372 -29.81 -18.49 -7.06
C GLY A 372 -31.14 -18.21 -6.36
N VAL A 373 -31.79 -19.28 -5.94
CA VAL A 373 -32.94 -19.25 -5.04
C VAL A 373 -32.56 -19.89 -3.71
N GLN A 374 -33.04 -19.29 -2.62
CA GLN A 374 -32.94 -19.89 -1.29
C GLN A 374 -34.27 -20.54 -0.90
N ILE A 375 -34.20 -21.83 -0.59
CA ILE A 375 -35.34 -22.61 -0.09
C ILE A 375 -35.04 -22.97 1.35
N SER A 376 -35.79 -22.36 2.26
CA SER A 376 -35.65 -22.58 3.70
C SER A 376 -36.92 -23.17 4.29
N GLY A 377 -36.74 -23.91 5.38
CA GLY A 377 -37.82 -24.48 6.18
C GLY A 377 -37.33 -24.90 7.55
N SER A 378 -38.26 -25.39 8.35
CA SER A 378 -38.07 -25.77 9.73
C SER A 378 -38.73 -27.11 10.05
N LYS A 379 -38.20 -27.78 11.06
CA LYS A 379 -38.74 -29.01 11.62
C LYS A 379 -39.37 -28.76 12.98
N THR A 380 -40.63 -29.18 13.11
CA THR A 380 -41.38 -29.18 14.38
C THR A 380 -41.70 -30.61 14.82
N TRP A 381 -41.72 -30.83 16.13
CA TRP A 381 -42.05 -32.10 16.75
C TRP A 381 -43.33 -31.95 17.60
N LEU A 382 -44.34 -32.79 17.33
CA LEU A 382 -45.55 -32.95 18.12
C LEU A 382 -45.54 -34.34 18.78
N ASP A 383 -44.72 -34.45 19.83
CA ASP A 383 -44.39 -35.70 20.52
C ASP A 383 -44.35 -35.56 22.05
N ASN A 384 -44.99 -34.51 22.57
CA ASN A 384 -45.01 -34.16 23.99
C ASN A 384 -43.61 -34.04 24.61
N GLN A 385 -42.74 -33.23 23.98
CA GLN A 385 -41.34 -33.02 24.40
C GLN A 385 -40.55 -34.32 24.46
N ASP A 386 -40.72 -35.17 23.44
CA ASP A 386 -40.07 -36.49 23.35
C ASP A 386 -40.32 -37.40 24.57
N ALA A 387 -41.55 -37.39 25.12
CA ALA A 387 -41.91 -38.22 26.28
C ALA A 387 -41.66 -39.72 26.05
N ALA A 388 -41.69 -40.18 24.80
CA ALA A 388 -41.44 -41.58 24.43
C ALA A 388 -39.94 -41.90 24.24
N GLN A 389 -39.05 -40.90 24.29
CA GLN A 389 -37.62 -41.02 23.99
C GLN A 389 -37.35 -41.72 22.65
N LYS A 390 -38.14 -41.36 21.63
CA LYS A 390 -38.09 -41.95 20.29
C LYS A 390 -37.65 -40.96 19.22
N ARG A 391 -37.48 -39.67 19.55
CA ARG A 391 -37.03 -38.68 18.58
C ARG A 391 -35.62 -39.02 18.10
N PRO A 392 -35.38 -39.12 16.77
CA PRO A 392 -34.03 -39.32 16.25
C PRO A 392 -33.18 -38.06 16.46
N SER A 393 -31.86 -38.25 16.56
CA SER A 393 -30.90 -37.15 16.69
C SER A 393 -30.79 -36.28 15.42
N SER A 394 -31.24 -36.78 14.28
CA SER A 394 -31.34 -36.02 13.03
C SER A 394 -32.39 -36.61 12.09
N ILE A 395 -32.89 -35.78 11.17
CA ILE A 395 -33.72 -36.18 10.03
C ILE A 395 -32.97 -35.90 8.73
N THR A 396 -33.43 -36.47 7.62
CA THR A 396 -32.92 -36.14 6.28
C THR A 396 -33.99 -35.44 5.46
N ILE A 397 -33.71 -34.22 5.03
CA ILE A 397 -34.51 -33.49 4.06
C ILE A 397 -33.93 -33.74 2.67
N GLU A 398 -34.76 -34.23 1.76
CA GLU A 398 -34.44 -34.51 0.37
C GLU A 398 -34.97 -33.38 -0.52
N LEU A 399 -34.11 -32.91 -1.43
CA LEU A 399 -34.43 -31.87 -2.39
C LEU A 399 -34.54 -32.49 -3.78
N TYR A 400 -35.63 -32.15 -4.47
CA TYR A 400 -35.93 -32.58 -5.82
C TYR A 400 -35.99 -31.37 -6.75
N GLN A 401 -35.27 -31.44 -7.87
CA GLN A 401 -35.28 -30.48 -8.97
C GLN A 401 -35.97 -31.14 -10.16
N ASN A 402 -37.03 -30.54 -10.69
CA ASN A 402 -37.83 -31.10 -11.80
C ASN A 402 -38.20 -32.58 -11.56
N SER A 403 -38.61 -32.91 -10.34
CA SER A 403 -38.98 -34.27 -9.88
C SER A 403 -37.83 -35.28 -9.72
N LYS A 404 -36.57 -34.88 -9.94
CA LYS A 404 -35.39 -35.73 -9.69
C LYS A 404 -34.71 -35.31 -8.40
N LYS A 405 -34.38 -36.26 -7.53
CA LYS A 405 -33.59 -35.99 -6.31
C LYS A 405 -32.20 -35.50 -6.72
N VAL A 406 -31.80 -34.32 -6.21
CA VAL A 406 -30.50 -33.69 -6.53
C VAL A 406 -29.63 -33.44 -5.31
N GLN A 407 -30.24 -33.28 -4.13
CA GLN A 407 -29.50 -33.06 -2.89
C GLN A 407 -30.26 -33.66 -1.71
N SER A 408 -29.56 -33.87 -0.60
CA SER A 408 -30.18 -34.12 0.70
C SER A 408 -29.36 -33.47 1.80
N LYS A 409 -30.02 -33.06 2.88
CA LYS A 409 -29.38 -32.45 4.05
C LYS A 409 -29.85 -33.14 5.32
N LYS A 410 -28.91 -33.51 6.20
CA LYS A 410 -29.23 -33.92 7.57
C LYS A 410 -29.50 -32.67 8.42
N VAL A 411 -30.56 -32.72 9.22
CA VAL A 411 -31.01 -31.62 10.07
C VAL A 411 -31.19 -32.14 11.49
N SER A 412 -30.67 -31.41 12.46
CA SER A 412 -30.62 -31.83 13.87
C SER A 412 -30.96 -30.68 14.81
N GLU A 413 -30.92 -30.96 16.11
CA GLU A 413 -31.10 -29.94 17.15
C GLU A 413 -29.98 -28.89 17.14
N SER A 414 -28.73 -29.24 16.79
CA SER A 414 -27.64 -28.25 16.69
C SER A 414 -27.87 -27.23 15.57
N ASP A 415 -28.70 -27.57 14.58
CA ASP A 415 -29.14 -26.66 13.52
C ASP A 415 -30.38 -25.83 13.93
N ASN A 416 -30.81 -25.94 15.20
CA ASN A 416 -32.10 -25.47 15.70
C ASN A 416 -33.27 -25.97 14.84
N TRP A 417 -33.14 -27.19 14.30
CA TRP A 417 -34.14 -27.80 13.42
C TRP A 417 -34.50 -26.94 12.19
N LYS A 418 -33.57 -26.11 11.69
CA LYS A 418 -33.75 -25.30 10.49
C LYS A 418 -32.84 -25.76 9.37
N TYR A 419 -33.28 -25.54 8.14
CA TYR A 419 -32.46 -25.82 6.96
C TYR A 419 -32.70 -24.79 5.87
N THR A 420 -31.68 -24.66 5.03
CA THR A 420 -31.65 -23.81 3.84
C THR A 420 -30.86 -24.53 2.77
N PHE A 421 -31.37 -24.46 1.53
CA PHE A 421 -30.69 -24.84 0.30
C PHE A 421 -30.50 -23.58 -0.56
N THR A 422 -29.33 -23.40 -1.16
CA THR A 422 -29.05 -22.36 -2.16
C THR A 422 -28.82 -23.04 -3.50
N LEU A 423 -29.64 -22.73 -4.50
CA LEU A 423 -29.76 -23.54 -5.72
C LEU A 423 -29.87 -22.66 -6.96
N PRO A 424 -29.40 -23.08 -8.15
CA PRO A 424 -29.58 -22.34 -9.39
C PRO A 424 -31.05 -22.07 -9.67
N LYS A 425 -31.39 -20.87 -10.11
CA LYS A 425 -32.79 -20.53 -10.42
C LYS A 425 -33.22 -21.04 -11.80
N TYR A 426 -32.33 -20.94 -12.78
CA TYR A 426 -32.61 -21.34 -14.16
C TYR A 426 -31.68 -22.44 -14.64
N ASP A 427 -32.13 -23.20 -15.64
CA ASP A 427 -31.29 -24.08 -16.43
C ASP A 427 -30.44 -23.32 -17.47
N SER A 428 -29.62 -24.04 -18.22
CA SER A 428 -28.75 -23.48 -19.26
C SER A 428 -29.51 -22.84 -20.43
N GLU A 429 -30.81 -23.12 -20.58
CA GLU A 429 -31.68 -22.55 -21.61
C GLU A 429 -32.48 -21.34 -21.09
N GLY A 430 -32.35 -21.03 -19.79
CA GLY A 430 -33.04 -19.93 -19.12
C GLY A 430 -34.42 -20.29 -18.57
N ASN A 431 -34.81 -21.58 -18.55
CA ASN A 431 -36.07 -22.01 -17.94
C ASN A 431 -35.92 -22.14 -16.42
N GLU A 432 -36.94 -21.72 -15.67
CA GLU A 432 -36.92 -21.77 -14.21
C GLU A 432 -37.03 -23.22 -13.69
N TYR A 433 -36.15 -23.58 -12.75
CA TYR A 433 -36.20 -24.87 -12.08
C TYR A 433 -37.35 -24.94 -11.08
N LYS A 434 -38.08 -26.06 -11.09
CA LYS A 434 -39.06 -26.37 -10.06
C LYS A 434 -38.43 -27.20 -8.95
N TYR A 435 -38.41 -26.64 -7.75
CA TYR A 435 -37.89 -27.32 -6.56
C TYR A 435 -39.01 -27.79 -5.63
N THR A 436 -38.82 -28.97 -5.06
CA THR A 436 -39.71 -29.56 -4.04
C THR A 436 -38.88 -30.25 -2.96
N LEU A 437 -39.40 -30.25 -1.73
CA LEU A 437 -38.78 -30.89 -0.58
C LEU A 437 -39.59 -32.09 -0.12
N LYS A 438 -38.90 -33.09 0.42
CA LYS A 438 -39.50 -34.25 1.08
C LYS A 438 -38.66 -34.65 2.30
N GLU A 439 -39.29 -35.03 3.40
CA GLU A 439 -38.59 -35.66 4.52
C GLU A 439 -38.48 -37.18 4.26
N ALA A 440 -37.28 -37.74 4.47
CA ALA A 440 -37.11 -39.18 4.49
C ALA A 440 -37.94 -39.79 5.64
N PRO A 441 -38.59 -40.96 5.46
CA PRO A 441 -39.45 -41.54 6.50
C PRO A 441 -38.76 -41.63 7.85
N VAL A 442 -39.44 -41.18 8.90
CA VAL A 442 -38.97 -41.25 10.29
C VAL A 442 -39.77 -42.31 11.03
N GLU A 443 -39.09 -43.34 11.53
CA GLU A 443 -39.73 -44.47 12.20
C GLU A 443 -40.56 -44.02 13.42
N GLY A 444 -41.81 -44.47 13.52
CA GLY A 444 -42.72 -44.10 14.62
C GLY A 444 -43.35 -42.71 14.50
N TYR A 445 -43.13 -41.98 13.40
CA TYR A 445 -43.70 -40.65 13.19
C TYR A 445 -44.49 -40.56 11.89
N GLN A 446 -45.58 -39.79 11.92
CA GLN A 446 -46.23 -39.29 10.73
C GLN A 446 -45.71 -37.89 10.40
N THR A 447 -45.15 -37.74 9.20
CA THR A 447 -44.76 -36.44 8.65
C THR A 447 -45.97 -35.70 8.07
N ILE A 448 -46.11 -34.43 8.44
CA ILE A 448 -47.00 -33.45 7.82
C ILE A 448 -46.11 -32.35 7.22
N GLN A 449 -46.34 -32.00 5.95
CA GLN A 449 -45.62 -30.92 5.27
C GLN A 449 -46.56 -29.74 5.03
N THR A 450 -46.14 -28.53 5.42
CA THR A 450 -46.85 -27.28 5.13
C THR A 450 -45.87 -26.32 4.45
N GLY A 451 -46.04 -26.12 3.14
CA GLY A 451 -45.06 -25.42 2.35
C GLY A 451 -43.70 -26.11 2.41
N ASN A 452 -42.69 -25.39 2.92
CA ASN A 452 -41.36 -25.92 3.10
C ASN A 452 -41.09 -26.44 4.52
N ASP A 453 -42.04 -26.37 5.46
CA ASP A 453 -41.86 -26.83 6.84
C ASP A 453 -42.37 -28.27 7.01
N PHE A 454 -41.72 -29.03 7.90
CA PHE A 454 -42.14 -30.37 8.27
C PHE A 454 -42.53 -30.44 9.75
N THR A 455 -43.60 -31.16 10.05
CA THR A 455 -44.03 -31.50 11.41
C THR A 455 -44.10 -33.00 11.57
N ASN A 456 -43.41 -33.56 12.56
CA ASN A 456 -43.55 -34.97 12.93
C ASN A 456 -44.51 -35.13 14.09
N VAL A 457 -45.56 -35.91 13.89
CA VAL A 457 -46.51 -36.31 14.93
C VAL A 457 -46.16 -37.72 15.36
N TYR A 458 -45.88 -37.93 16.64
CA TYR A 458 -45.57 -39.27 17.15
C TYR A 458 -46.80 -40.18 17.03
N LYS A 459 -46.62 -41.36 16.43
CA LYS A 459 -47.64 -42.40 16.36
C LYS A 459 -47.17 -43.60 17.16
N PRO A 460 -47.77 -43.89 18.33
CA PRO A 460 -47.46 -45.13 19.02
C PRO A 460 -47.82 -46.31 18.11
N VAL A 461 -46.88 -47.22 17.91
CA VAL A 461 -47.16 -48.49 17.24
C VAL A 461 -48.06 -49.29 18.18
N GLU A 462 -49.28 -49.57 17.73
CA GLU A 462 -50.23 -50.40 18.48
C GLU A 462 -49.70 -51.84 18.48
N ASN A 463 -49.03 -52.25 19.56
CA ASN A 463 -48.66 -53.65 19.76
C ASN A 463 -49.94 -54.44 20.04
N GLN A 464 -50.34 -55.31 19.11
CA GLN A 464 -51.35 -56.34 19.35
C GLN A 464 -50.84 -57.31 20.42
N ILE A 465 -51.16 -57.06 21.69
CA ILE A 465 -50.99 -58.04 22.75
C ILE A 465 -52.20 -58.98 22.69
N ALA A 466 -52.07 -60.10 21.98
CA ALA A 466 -52.96 -61.24 22.14
C ALA A 466 -52.69 -61.89 23.51
N VAL A 467 -53.54 -61.64 24.49
CA VAL A 467 -53.57 -62.39 25.76
C VAL A 467 -54.62 -63.51 25.62
N PRO A 468 -54.29 -64.79 25.87
CA PRO A 468 -55.27 -65.86 25.81
C PRO A 468 -56.21 -65.81 27.03
N ILE A 469 -57.52 -65.72 26.77
CA ILE A 469 -58.57 -65.79 27.78
C ILE A 469 -58.73 -67.26 28.23
N LYS A 470 -58.51 -67.53 29.53
CA LYS A 470 -59.12 -68.69 30.21
C LYS A 470 -60.40 -68.20 30.90
N ILE A 471 -61.49 -68.91 30.63
CA ILE A 471 -62.85 -68.65 31.11
C ILE A 471 -63.16 -69.71 32.19
N ASP A 472 -63.73 -69.31 33.33
CA ASP A 472 -64.91 -69.94 33.97
C ASP A 472 -65.45 -69.08 35.14
N PRO A 473 -66.69 -69.26 35.69
CA PRO A 473 -67.83 -68.42 35.33
C PRO A 473 -68.64 -67.93 36.58
N SER A 474 -69.76 -67.26 36.32
CA SER A 474 -70.89 -66.98 37.24
C SER A 474 -70.87 -65.68 38.04
N ASN A 475 -71.53 -64.63 37.51
CA ASN A 475 -72.80 -64.14 38.06
C ASN A 475 -73.44 -62.98 37.22
N THR A 476 -74.54 -63.33 36.57
CA THR A 476 -75.81 -62.59 36.26
C THR A 476 -75.90 -61.04 36.34
N VAL A 477 -75.89 -60.35 35.18
CA VAL A 477 -76.95 -59.56 34.44
C VAL A 477 -78.02 -58.74 35.25
N PRO A 478 -78.63 -57.59 34.79
CA PRO A 478 -78.59 -56.86 33.48
C PRO A 478 -78.46 -55.30 33.50
N ALA A 479 -78.28 -54.71 32.29
CA ALA A 479 -79.09 -53.62 31.68
C ALA A 479 -78.32 -52.39 31.10
N ASN A 480 -78.19 -52.42 29.76
CA ASN A 480 -78.26 -51.37 28.73
C ASN A 480 -78.00 -49.86 29.05
N PRO A 481 -77.12 -49.17 28.29
CA PRO A 481 -77.02 -47.70 28.23
C PRO A 481 -77.49 -47.09 26.89
N THR A 482 -78.01 -45.86 26.88
CA THR A 482 -78.15 -45.04 25.67
C THR A 482 -78.04 -43.53 25.98
N VAL A 483 -76.94 -42.93 25.48
CA VAL A 483 -76.75 -41.62 24.79
C VAL A 483 -77.16 -40.31 25.49
N ILE A 484 -76.25 -39.31 25.46
CA ILE A 484 -76.43 -37.92 24.97
C ILE A 484 -75.04 -37.27 24.74
N ASP A 485 -74.88 -36.59 23.59
CA ASP A 485 -73.72 -35.82 23.09
C ASP A 485 -73.34 -34.56 23.91
N PRO A 486 -72.19 -33.94 23.60
CA PRO A 486 -72.14 -32.47 23.59
C PRO A 486 -71.55 -31.83 22.31
N ILE A 487 -72.23 -30.74 21.94
CA ILE A 487 -71.98 -29.71 20.91
C ILE A 487 -70.85 -28.74 21.35
N PRO A 488 -70.11 -28.10 20.42
CA PRO A 488 -68.96 -27.23 20.69
C PRO A 488 -69.34 -25.75 20.90
N PRO A 489 -68.37 -24.89 21.27
CA PRO A 489 -68.34 -23.55 20.67
C PRO A 489 -66.94 -23.05 20.24
N LYS A 490 -66.99 -22.04 19.37
CA LYS A 490 -65.89 -21.43 18.61
C LYS A 490 -65.66 -19.98 19.05
N MET A 491 -64.39 -19.55 18.99
CA MET A 491 -63.84 -18.19 18.75
C MET A 491 -64.03 -17.05 19.76
N SER A 492 -62.93 -16.35 20.04
CA SER A 492 -62.84 -14.88 19.88
C SER A 492 -61.38 -14.40 19.82
N ASP A 493 -61.17 -13.30 19.10
CA ASP A 493 -60.00 -12.41 19.06
C ASP A 493 -60.58 -10.98 19.22
N PRO A 494 -59.96 -10.01 19.94
CA PRO A 494 -59.26 -8.92 19.21
C PRO A 494 -58.13 -8.16 19.99
N LYS A 495 -57.34 -7.36 19.25
CA LYS A 495 -56.24 -6.44 19.65
C LYS A 495 -56.69 -5.14 20.38
N THR A 496 -55.85 -4.55 21.27
CA THR A 496 -55.43 -3.10 21.27
C THR A 496 -54.23 -2.79 22.21
N GLU A 497 -53.53 -1.67 21.94
CA GLU A 497 -52.23 -1.13 22.42
C GLU A 497 -52.11 -0.66 23.91
N THR A 498 -50.89 -0.57 24.49
CA THR A 498 -50.03 0.66 24.66
C THR A 498 -49.04 0.59 25.88
N LYS A 499 -47.85 1.18 25.68
CA LYS A 499 -46.94 1.90 26.62
C LYS A 499 -45.91 1.18 27.52
N LYS A 500 -44.74 1.84 27.52
CA LYS A 500 -43.40 1.60 28.07
C LYS A 500 -43.25 2.16 29.50
N LEU A 501 -42.51 1.48 30.39
CA LEU A 501 -41.73 2.03 31.54
C LEU A 501 -40.76 0.95 32.10
N LEU A 502 -39.47 1.28 32.22
CA LEU A 502 -38.42 0.60 33.06
C LEU A 502 -38.45 1.26 34.48
N PRO A 503 -37.62 0.93 35.53
CA PRO A 503 -36.52 -0.06 35.73
C PRO A 503 -36.46 -0.75 37.16
N ARG A 504 -35.32 -1.44 37.43
CA ARG A 504 -34.63 -1.72 38.75
C ARG A 504 -35.16 -2.90 39.61
N THR A 505 -34.38 -3.68 40.37
CA THR A 505 -33.00 -3.72 40.96
C THR A 505 -32.54 -5.20 41.00
N GLY A 506 -31.28 -5.65 41.02
CA GLY A 506 -30.06 -5.18 41.68
C GLY A 506 -29.62 -6.24 42.71
N ASP A 507 -28.43 -6.82 42.52
CA ASP A 507 -27.43 -7.27 43.53
C ASP A 507 -26.23 -7.88 42.73
N THR A 508 -25.00 -7.31 42.57
CA THR A 508 -23.86 -6.96 43.47
C THR A 508 -23.26 -8.15 44.24
N TYR A 509 -21.95 -8.36 44.48
CA TYR A 509 -20.62 -7.75 44.20
C TYR A 509 -19.58 -8.87 44.53
N GLN A 510 -18.41 -8.99 43.90
CA GLN A 510 -17.04 -8.73 44.43
C GLN A 510 -16.07 -9.54 43.53
N SER A 511 -15.28 -8.94 42.63
CA SER A 511 -13.94 -8.34 42.83
C SER A 511 -12.84 -9.34 43.16
N ASP A 512 -11.89 -9.47 42.24
CA ASP A 512 -10.50 -9.17 42.57
C ASP A 512 -9.75 -8.58 41.37
N LEU A 513 -9.05 -7.51 41.70
CA LEU A 513 -8.24 -6.59 40.90
C LEU A 513 -6.76 -6.86 41.24
N LEU A 514 -5.85 -6.18 40.52
CA LEU A 514 -4.38 -6.03 40.71
C LEU A 514 -3.52 -7.06 39.95
N LEU A 515 -2.38 -6.72 39.32
CA LEU A 515 -1.63 -5.46 39.27
C LEU A 515 -0.69 -5.44 38.05
N ILE A 516 -0.38 -4.20 37.69
CA ILE A 516 0.59 -3.65 36.75
C ILE A 516 1.99 -4.28 36.89
N PHE A 517 2.66 -4.53 35.77
CA PHE A 517 4.12 -4.32 35.67
C PHE A 517 4.47 -3.54 34.41
N THR A 518 4.95 -2.33 34.67
CA THR A 518 5.72 -1.46 33.77
C THR A 518 7.04 -2.11 33.37
N GLY A 519 7.34 -2.13 32.07
CA GLY A 519 8.63 -2.54 31.52
C GLY A 519 9.25 -1.43 30.68
N PHE A 520 9.82 -0.43 31.36
CA PHE A 520 10.80 0.50 30.82
C PHE A 520 12.05 -0.30 30.40
N ILE A 521 12.45 -0.26 29.12
CA ILE A 521 13.86 -0.48 28.74
C ILE A 521 14.30 0.69 27.86
N ILE A 522 15.00 1.58 28.56
CA ILE A 522 15.92 2.58 28.02
C ILE A 522 17.16 1.83 27.53
N PHE A 523 17.55 2.01 26.26
CA PHE A 523 18.93 1.80 25.84
C PHE A 523 19.52 3.15 25.44
N ILE A 524 20.19 3.75 26.43
CA ILE A 524 21.14 4.85 26.26
C ILE A 524 22.38 4.26 25.61
N GLY A 525 22.63 4.61 24.35
CA GLY A 525 23.95 4.51 23.73
C GLY A 525 24.64 5.86 23.87
N THR A 526 25.47 6.00 24.90
CA THR A 526 26.31 7.18 25.13
C THR A 526 27.30 7.41 23.99
N PHE A 527 27.19 8.59 23.40
CA PHE A 527 28.27 9.31 22.75
C PHE A 527 29.38 9.58 23.78
N ILE A 528 30.60 9.08 23.56
CA ILE A 528 31.82 9.63 24.16
C ILE A 528 32.67 10.16 23.01
N PHE A 529 32.51 11.43 22.70
CA PHE A 529 33.49 12.21 21.95
C PHE A 529 34.28 13.03 22.98
N ILE A 530 35.54 12.64 23.21
CA ILE A 530 36.48 13.44 23.99
C ILE A 530 36.87 14.65 23.14
N ARG A 531 36.21 15.78 23.38
CA ARG A 531 36.70 17.10 22.97
C ARG A 531 37.65 17.61 24.04
N ARG A 532 38.95 17.34 23.91
CA ARG A 532 39.97 18.01 24.73
C ARG A 532 40.34 19.34 24.06
N ASN A 533 39.68 20.40 24.51
CA ASN A 533 40.09 21.78 24.24
C ASN A 533 41.30 22.10 25.12
N ASN A 534 42.48 22.30 24.53
CA ASN A 534 43.59 22.97 25.18
C ASN A 534 43.93 24.23 24.34
N ARG A 535 43.39 25.38 24.75
CA ARG A 535 43.98 26.67 24.43
C ARG A 535 45.03 26.99 25.49
N ARG A 536 46.28 27.12 25.02
CA ARG A 536 47.34 28.06 25.42
C ARG A 536 47.37 28.56 26.87
N THR A 537 48.50 28.28 27.52
CA THR A 537 49.23 29.25 28.36
C THR A 537 50.74 29.02 28.20
N GLU A 538 51.42 30.05 27.73
CA GLU A 538 52.76 30.53 28.13
C GLU A 538 53.89 29.51 28.41
N LYS A 539 54.84 29.37 27.48
CA LYS A 539 56.19 29.98 27.53
C LYS A 539 56.98 29.61 26.29
#